data_AF-A0A3B0X7J6-F1
#
_entry.id   AF-A0A3B0X7J6-F1
#
_cell.length_a   1.000
_cell.length_b   1.000
_cell.length_c   1.000
_cell.angle_alpha   90.00
_cell.angle_beta   90.00
_cell.angle_gamma   90.00
#
_symmetry.space_group_name_H-M   'P 1'
#
loop_
_entity.id
_entity.type
_entity.pdbx_description
1 polymer ?
#
loop_
_entity_poly.entity_id
_entity_poly.type
_entity_poly.pdbx_seq_one_letter_code
_entity_poly.pdbx_strand_id
1 'polypeptide(L)'
;MKVLLTFIVLLYGQQYAFADMTLKFNELISKKNTTFKIKNGQLKFFEPDKAQFNQYKRDTQQFMSVDTATGKKALITQALLKQRVKQLNQQRLTKLAQVELKLKNELKSMSDKDRETAESLVNFLKYPDIYGEQTHLSIKKANISKKIHNINCQVYQLFRKKNRIKEVCIAQAKSLNLTNDDYKTLRSFYQFNYNMQTQLMLAMGKT
;
A
#
# COMPACT_ATOMS: atom_id res chain seq x y z
N MET A 1 44.25 -47.62 18.46
CA MET A 1 43.40 -46.89 17.48
C MET A 1 42.33 -46.12 18.27
N LYS A 2 42.41 -44.79 18.32
CA LYS A 2 41.38 -43.94 18.95
C LYS A 2 40.51 -43.37 17.84
N VAL A 3 39.25 -43.77 17.79
CA VAL A 3 38.24 -43.20 16.89
C VAL A 3 37.70 -41.95 17.59
N LEU A 4 38.12 -40.78 17.14
CA LEU A 4 37.51 -39.51 17.51
C LEU A 4 36.25 -39.34 16.66
N LEU A 5 35.09 -39.56 17.28
CA LEU A 5 33.78 -39.18 16.75
C LEU A 5 33.66 -37.66 16.87
N THR A 6 34.02 -36.96 15.79
CA THR A 6 33.76 -35.53 15.65
C THR A 6 32.25 -35.33 15.56
N PHE A 7 31.65 -34.74 16.59
CA PHE A 7 30.31 -34.17 16.51
C PHE A 7 30.33 -33.12 15.39
N ILE A 8 29.79 -33.47 14.22
CA ILE A 8 29.40 -32.48 13.21
C ILE A 8 28.21 -31.75 13.83
N VAL A 9 28.51 -30.62 14.48
CA VAL A 9 27.50 -29.61 14.78
C VAL A 9 27.02 -29.10 13.42
N LEU A 10 25.95 -29.71 12.91
CA LEU A 10 25.12 -29.15 11.86
C LEU A 10 24.55 -27.84 12.42
N LEU A 11 25.31 -26.76 12.29
CA LEU A 11 24.82 -25.40 12.36
C LEU A 11 23.82 -25.26 11.21
N TYR A 12 22.58 -25.64 11.49
CA TYR A 12 21.41 -25.42 10.65
C TYR A 12 21.22 -23.91 10.47
N GLY A 13 21.95 -23.34 9.51
CA GLY A 13 21.64 -22.06 8.91
C GLY A 13 20.36 -22.19 8.07
N GLN A 14 19.20 -22.31 8.72
CA GLN A 14 17.91 -22.25 8.05
C GLN A 14 17.57 -20.81 7.64
N GLN A 15 18.29 -20.26 6.66
CA GLN A 15 17.88 -19.00 6.01
C GLN A 15 17.44 -19.17 4.54
N TYR A 16 17.42 -20.39 4.01
CA TYR A 16 17.00 -20.66 2.63
C TYR A 16 15.99 -21.82 2.53
N ALA A 17 14.92 -21.80 3.32
CA ALA A 17 13.75 -22.62 3.03
C ALA A 17 12.89 -21.94 1.95
N PHE A 18 13.34 -22.09 0.69
CA PHE A 18 12.67 -21.87 -0.61
C PHE A 18 11.30 -21.18 -0.56
N ALA A 19 11.23 -19.95 -1.06
CA ALA A 19 9.97 -19.36 -1.44
C ALA A 19 9.39 -20.13 -2.63
N ASP A 20 8.08 -20.35 -2.66
CA ASP A 20 7.40 -20.99 -3.80
C ASP A 20 7.53 -20.09 -5.05
N MET A 21 7.63 -18.78 -4.83
CA MET A 21 7.85 -17.79 -5.87
C MET A 21 8.74 -16.65 -5.39
N THR A 22 9.62 -16.16 -6.28
CA THR A 22 10.38 -14.92 -6.08
C THR A 22 10.10 -13.95 -7.21
N LEU A 23 9.56 -12.78 -6.88
CA LEU A 23 9.34 -11.69 -7.83
C LEU A 23 10.34 -10.56 -7.58
N LYS A 24 11.02 -10.14 -8.64
CA LYS A 24 11.92 -8.98 -8.62
C LYS A 24 11.24 -7.82 -9.35
N PHE A 25 11.03 -6.72 -8.65
CA PHE A 25 10.48 -5.49 -9.20
C PHE A 25 11.61 -4.49 -9.32
N ASN A 26 11.95 -4.15 -10.57
CA ASN A 26 12.92 -3.11 -10.87
C ASN A 26 12.15 -1.83 -11.17
N GLU A 27 12.22 -0.84 -10.29
CA GLU A 27 11.67 0.48 -10.59
C GLU A 27 12.59 1.20 -11.59
N LEU A 28 12.07 1.49 -12.78
CA LEU A 28 12.82 2.15 -13.84
C LEU A 28 13.27 3.58 -13.46
N ILE A 29 12.52 4.26 -12.59
CA ILE A 29 12.75 5.67 -12.23
C ILE A 29 13.73 5.77 -11.05
N SER A 30 13.52 5.01 -9.99
CA SER A 30 14.32 5.09 -8.77
C SER A 30 15.54 4.15 -8.78
N LYS A 31 15.64 3.25 -9.78
CA LYS A 31 16.60 2.14 -9.83
C LYS A 31 16.58 1.24 -8.60
N LYS A 32 15.53 1.29 -7.78
CA LYS A 32 15.37 0.41 -6.62
C LYS A 32 14.84 -0.94 -7.07
N ASN A 33 15.43 -1.98 -6.52
CA ASN A 33 15.00 -3.35 -6.74
C ASN A 33 14.34 -3.87 -5.48
N THR A 34 13.04 -4.16 -5.55
CA THR A 34 12.32 -4.83 -4.45
C THR A 34 12.12 -6.29 -4.81
N THR A 35 12.55 -7.18 -3.91
CA THR A 35 12.34 -8.62 -4.08
C THR A 35 11.25 -9.09 -3.13
N PHE A 36 10.17 -9.63 -3.70
CA PHE A 36 9.12 -10.32 -2.97
C PHE A 36 9.34 -11.82 -3.02
N LYS A 37 9.26 -12.46 -1.86
CA LYS A 37 9.29 -13.90 -1.67
C LYS A 37 7.92 -14.33 -1.19
N ILE A 38 7.26 -15.23 -1.93
CA ILE A 38 5.91 -15.71 -1.60
C ILE A 38 6.02 -17.19 -1.22
N LYS A 39 5.37 -17.56 -0.12
CA LYS A 39 5.27 -18.94 0.35
C LYS A 39 4.04 -19.13 1.21
N ASN A 40 3.22 -20.15 0.92
CA ASN A 40 2.07 -20.54 1.76
C ASN A 40 1.20 -19.36 2.22
N GLY A 41 0.70 -18.52 1.30
CA GLY A 41 -0.13 -17.36 1.66
C GLY A 41 0.61 -16.20 2.34
N GLN A 42 1.94 -16.26 2.45
CA GLN A 42 2.77 -15.22 3.05
C GLN A 42 3.64 -14.54 1.99
N LEU A 43 3.79 -13.23 2.10
CA LEU A 43 4.66 -12.42 1.26
C LEU A 43 5.71 -11.74 2.14
N LYS A 44 6.99 -11.90 1.80
CA LYS A 44 8.13 -11.31 2.50
C LYS A 44 8.95 -10.46 1.53
N PHE A 45 9.41 -9.30 1.97
CA PHE A 45 10.31 -8.45 1.18
C PHE A 45 11.23 -7.63 2.07
N PHE A 46 12.37 -7.25 1.52
CA PHE A 46 13.35 -6.39 2.17
C PHE A 46 13.34 -5.03 1.50
N GLU A 47 13.50 -3.97 2.29
CA GLU A 47 13.71 -2.64 1.74
C GLU A 47 15.21 -2.48 1.43
N PRO A 48 15.60 -2.22 0.16
CA PRO A 48 17.00 -2.29 -0.27
C PRO A 48 17.98 -1.35 0.45
N ASP A 49 17.47 -0.37 1.19
CA ASP A 49 18.26 0.64 1.90
C ASP A 49 17.98 0.67 3.42
N LYS A 50 17.28 -0.35 3.95
CA LYS A 50 16.96 -0.41 5.38
C LYS A 50 17.31 -1.77 5.96
N ALA A 51 17.80 -1.77 7.18
CA ALA A 51 17.87 -2.95 8.04
C ALA A 51 16.46 -3.34 8.50
N GLN A 52 15.57 -3.62 7.55
CA GLN A 52 14.16 -3.89 7.79
C GLN A 52 13.68 -4.95 6.81
N PHE A 53 12.96 -5.94 7.34
CA PHE A 53 12.15 -6.82 6.51
C PHE A 53 10.67 -6.63 6.82
N ASN A 54 9.87 -6.83 5.79
CA ASN A 54 8.43 -6.72 5.84
C ASN A 54 7.81 -8.07 5.52
N GLN A 55 6.73 -8.40 6.22
CA GLN A 55 5.98 -9.62 6.02
C GLN A 55 4.48 -9.34 6.01
N TYR A 56 3.78 -9.88 5.03
CA TYR A 56 2.33 -9.91 4.96
C TYR A 56 1.84 -11.35 5.05
N LYS A 57 0.77 -11.59 5.84
CA LYS A 57 0.04 -12.85 5.88
C LYS A 57 -1.37 -12.63 5.34
N ARG A 58 -1.74 -13.37 4.29
CA ARG A 58 -3.04 -13.24 3.62
C ARG A 58 -4.20 -13.62 4.55
N ASP A 59 -4.12 -14.79 5.18
CA ASP A 59 -5.26 -15.37 5.89
C ASP A 59 -5.71 -14.53 7.09
N THR A 60 -4.77 -13.84 7.73
CA THR A 60 -5.06 -12.93 8.85
C THR A 60 -5.07 -11.45 8.44
N GLN A 61 -4.75 -11.13 7.18
CA GLN A 61 -4.53 -9.77 6.69
C GLN A 61 -3.64 -8.93 7.62
N GLN A 62 -2.50 -9.50 8.01
CA GLN A 62 -1.56 -8.85 8.92
C GLN A 62 -0.30 -8.44 8.17
N PHE A 63 0.13 -7.20 8.37
CA PHE A 63 1.41 -6.70 7.90
C PHE A 63 2.33 -6.44 9.10
N MET A 64 3.52 -6.99 9.05
CA MET A 64 4.55 -6.82 10.08
C MET A 64 5.81 -6.27 9.44
N SER A 65 6.30 -5.17 9.99
CA SER A 65 7.64 -4.65 9.72
C SER A 65 8.53 -4.99 10.90
N VAL A 66 9.74 -5.48 10.63
CA VAL A 66 10.73 -5.82 11.65
C VAL A 66 12.03 -5.10 11.30
N ASP A 67 12.46 -4.25 12.22
CA ASP A 67 13.81 -3.69 12.22
C ASP A 67 14.79 -4.80 12.62
N THR A 68 15.70 -5.16 11.71
CA THR A 68 16.66 -6.25 11.92
C THR A 68 17.82 -5.86 12.82
N ALA A 69 18.08 -4.56 13.00
CA ALA A 69 19.13 -4.07 13.90
C ALA A 69 18.65 -4.06 15.37
N THR A 70 17.41 -3.64 15.60
CA THR A 70 16.85 -3.52 16.97
C THR A 70 15.91 -4.65 17.37
N GLY A 71 15.45 -5.46 16.42
CA GLY A 71 14.42 -6.49 16.64
C GLY A 71 13.02 -5.93 16.90
N LYS A 72 12.83 -4.60 16.87
CA LYS A 72 11.53 -3.96 17.07
C LYS A 72 10.57 -4.35 15.95
N LYS A 73 9.33 -4.67 16.34
CA LYS A 73 8.28 -5.11 15.43
C LYS A 73 7.15 -4.10 15.41
N ALA A 74 6.75 -3.67 14.22
CA ALA A 74 5.54 -2.90 14.00
C ALA A 74 4.51 -3.79 13.31
N LEU A 75 3.38 -4.02 13.96
CA LEU A 75 2.28 -4.84 13.43
C LEU A 75 1.12 -3.93 13.04
N ILE A 76 0.60 -4.13 11.82
CA ILE A 76 -0.60 -3.51 11.32
C ILE A 76 -1.61 -4.61 11.02
N THR A 77 -2.76 -4.54 11.68
CA THR A 77 -3.93 -5.39 11.44
C THR A 77 -5.11 -4.51 11.07
N GLN A 78 -6.17 -5.10 10.51
CA GLN A 78 -7.39 -4.34 10.23
C GLN A 78 -8.00 -3.71 11.49
N ALA A 79 -7.92 -4.39 12.64
CA ALA A 79 -8.40 -3.87 13.91
C ALA A 79 -7.59 -2.63 14.37
N LEU A 80 -6.26 -2.71 14.32
CA LEU A 80 -5.37 -1.58 14.65
C LEU A 80 -5.56 -0.41 13.69
N LEU A 81 -5.73 -0.69 12.39
CA LEU A 81 -6.02 0.33 11.39
C LEU A 81 -7.33 1.06 11.72
N LYS A 82 -8.42 0.33 11.99
CA LYS A 82 -9.71 0.93 12.37
C LYS A 82 -9.59 1.81 13.63
N GLN A 83 -8.86 1.35 14.63
CA GLN A 83 -8.61 2.13 15.85
C GLN A 83 -7.85 3.42 15.54
N ARG A 84 -6.79 3.34 14.72
CA ARG A 84 -5.99 4.51 14.34
C ARG A 84 -6.78 5.50 13.50
N VAL A 85 -7.57 5.01 12.55
CA VAL A 85 -8.49 5.82 11.73
C VAL A 85 -9.49 6.56 12.63
N LYS A 86 -10.08 5.89 13.62
CA LYS A 86 -11.00 6.52 14.59
C LYS A 86 -10.30 7.64 15.37
N GLN A 87 -9.09 7.38 15.87
CA GLN A 87 -8.30 8.39 16.59
C GLN A 87 -7.99 9.61 15.71
N LEU A 88 -7.52 9.39 14.48
CA LEU A 88 -7.21 10.47 13.54
C LEU A 88 -8.45 11.27 13.16
N ASN A 89 -9.57 10.60 12.91
CA ASN A 89 -10.85 11.27 12.65
C ASN A 89 -11.28 12.15 13.82
N GLN A 90 -11.16 11.67 15.06
CA GLN A 90 -11.52 12.46 16.23
C GLN A 90 -10.61 13.68 16.38
N GLN A 91 -9.30 13.51 16.22
CA GLN A 91 -8.34 14.63 16.24
C GLN A 91 -8.64 15.65 15.13
N ARG A 92 -8.97 15.18 13.93
CA ARG A 92 -9.35 16.03 12.78
C ARG A 92 -10.61 16.83 13.10
N LEU A 93 -11.66 16.19 13.59
CA LEU A 93 -12.91 16.86 13.95
C LEU A 93 -12.72 17.91 15.05
N THR A 94 -11.90 17.64 16.06
CA THR A 94 -11.57 18.63 17.10
C THR A 94 -10.85 19.84 16.53
N LYS A 95 -9.86 19.64 15.64
CA LYS A 95 -9.18 20.74 14.96
C LYS A 95 -10.13 21.52 14.04
N LEU A 96 -11.02 20.82 13.34
CA LEU A 96 -12.01 21.46 12.47
C LEU A 96 -12.98 22.33 13.25
N ALA A 97 -13.45 21.89 14.42
CA ALA A 97 -14.30 22.72 15.27
C ALA A 97 -13.61 24.04 15.66
N GLN A 98 -12.30 24.02 15.92
CA GLN A 98 -11.53 25.24 16.19
C GLN A 98 -11.42 26.15 14.95
N VAL A 99 -11.25 25.56 13.77
CA VAL A 99 -11.24 26.30 12.49
C VAL A 99 -12.61 26.90 12.19
N GLU A 100 -13.70 26.14 12.33
CA GLU A 100 -15.08 26.59 12.15
C GLU A 100 -15.40 27.78 13.06
N LEU A 101 -14.96 27.75 14.33
CA LEU A 101 -15.13 28.86 15.27
C LEU A 101 -14.38 30.13 14.83
N LYS A 102 -13.13 30.00 14.36
CA LYS A 102 -12.36 31.14 13.84
C LYS A 102 -12.98 31.68 12.56
N LEU A 103 -13.33 30.79 11.64
CA LEU A 103 -13.93 31.13 10.37
C LEU A 103 -15.26 31.87 10.56
N LYS A 104 -16.12 31.46 11.49
CA LYS A 104 -17.37 32.17 11.80
C LYS A 104 -17.18 33.66 12.13
N ASN A 105 -16.07 34.03 12.74
CA ASN A 105 -15.77 35.42 13.05
C ASN A 105 -15.25 36.17 11.81
N GLU A 106 -14.43 35.53 10.99
CA GLU A 106 -13.84 36.12 9.78
C GLU A 106 -14.85 36.22 8.62
N LEU A 107 -15.80 35.27 8.51
CA LEU A 107 -16.84 35.24 7.47
C LEU A 107 -17.73 36.49 7.47
N LYS A 108 -17.88 37.16 8.62
CA LYS A 108 -18.66 38.40 8.74
C LYS A 108 -18.05 39.57 7.96
N SER A 109 -16.74 39.52 7.73
CA SER A 109 -15.96 40.54 7.00
C SER A 109 -15.56 40.12 5.59
N MET A 110 -15.88 38.89 5.18
CA MET A 110 -15.52 38.35 3.86
C MET A 110 -16.56 38.72 2.80
N SER A 111 -16.12 38.79 1.54
CA SER A 111 -17.03 38.86 0.40
C SER A 111 -17.82 37.54 0.26
N ASP A 112 -18.97 37.58 -0.40
CA ASP A 112 -19.80 36.38 -0.59
C ASP A 112 -19.04 35.25 -1.31
N LYS A 113 -18.17 35.59 -2.27
CA LYS A 113 -17.34 34.63 -3.02
C LYS A 113 -16.26 33.98 -2.14
N ASP A 114 -15.65 34.75 -1.26
CA ASP A 114 -14.64 34.23 -0.33
C ASP A 114 -15.28 33.37 0.76
N ARG A 115 -16.48 33.74 1.22
CA ARG A 115 -17.28 32.93 2.15
C ARG A 115 -17.62 31.58 1.56
N GLU A 116 -18.15 31.54 0.33
CA GLU A 116 -18.48 30.28 -0.35
C GLU A 116 -17.23 29.39 -0.52
N THR A 117 -16.10 29.99 -0.89
CA THR A 117 -14.83 29.27 -1.03
C THR A 117 -14.36 28.69 0.30
N ALA A 118 -14.44 29.47 1.39
CA ALA A 118 -14.01 29.04 2.71
C ALA A 118 -14.91 27.95 3.30
N GLU A 119 -16.23 28.07 3.15
CA GLU A 119 -17.20 27.05 3.56
C GLU A 119 -17.00 25.73 2.77
N SER A 120 -16.75 25.84 1.46
CA SER A 120 -16.43 24.70 0.61
C SER A 120 -15.15 23.98 1.08
N LEU A 121 -14.10 24.72 1.42
CA LEU A 121 -12.86 24.15 1.96
C LEU A 121 -13.08 23.43 3.29
N VAL A 122 -13.88 24.00 4.20
CA VAL A 122 -14.22 23.34 5.47
C VAL A 122 -14.99 22.05 5.23
N ASN A 123 -15.97 22.06 4.32
CA ASN A 123 -16.73 20.86 3.96
C ASN A 123 -15.84 19.77 3.35
N PHE A 124 -14.89 20.14 2.49
CA PHE A 124 -13.89 19.23 1.94
C PHE A 124 -13.06 18.56 3.04
N LEU A 125 -12.58 19.33 4.01
CA LEU A 125 -11.80 18.81 5.12
C LEU A 125 -12.64 17.95 6.08
N LYS A 126 -13.94 18.20 6.19
CA LYS A 126 -14.90 17.46 7.02
C LYS A 126 -15.28 16.12 6.40
N TYR A 127 -15.51 16.10 5.07
CA TYR A 127 -16.00 14.93 4.33
C TYR A 127 -15.07 14.56 3.13
N PRO A 128 -13.80 14.21 3.38
CA PRO A 128 -12.82 13.93 2.32
C PRO A 128 -13.14 12.66 1.51
N ASP A 129 -14.01 11.80 2.03
CA ASP A 129 -14.57 10.63 1.37
C ASP A 129 -15.60 11.00 0.29
N ILE A 130 -16.29 12.13 0.46
CA ILE A 130 -17.25 12.66 -0.51
C ILE A 130 -16.55 13.57 -1.53
N TYR A 131 -15.60 14.39 -1.07
CA TYR A 131 -15.03 15.46 -1.87
C TYR A 131 -13.58 15.23 -2.36
N GLY A 132 -12.88 14.18 -1.92
CA GLY A 132 -11.46 13.99 -2.23
C GLY A 132 -11.14 13.48 -3.64
N GLU A 133 -9.94 13.79 -4.17
CA GLU A 133 -9.54 13.46 -5.56
C GLU A 133 -9.53 11.96 -5.90
N GLN A 134 -9.39 11.11 -4.88
CA GLN A 134 -9.35 9.66 -5.00
C GLN A 134 -10.69 9.01 -5.42
N THR A 135 -11.80 9.76 -5.45
CA THR A 135 -13.15 9.22 -5.69
C THR A 135 -13.52 8.97 -7.16
N HIS A 136 -12.67 9.35 -8.14
CA HIS A 136 -13.06 9.34 -9.56
C HIS A 136 -12.03 8.75 -10.53
N LEU A 137 -11.38 7.64 -10.16
CA LEU A 137 -10.57 6.86 -11.10
C LEU A 137 -11.42 5.82 -11.82
N SER A 138 -11.33 5.78 -13.15
CA SER A 138 -11.92 4.70 -13.96
C SER A 138 -10.86 4.03 -14.80
N ILE A 139 -11.01 2.72 -15.01
CA ILE A 139 -10.09 1.90 -15.79
C ILE A 139 -10.85 1.37 -17.01
N LYS A 140 -10.29 1.56 -18.21
CA LYS A 140 -10.80 0.96 -19.44
C LYS A 140 -9.76 0.04 -20.04
N LYS A 141 -10.18 -1.14 -20.46
CA LYS A 141 -9.33 -2.05 -21.25
C LYS A 141 -9.11 -1.42 -22.63
N ALA A 142 -7.86 -1.27 -23.06
CA ALA A 142 -7.56 -0.85 -24.42
C ALA A 142 -7.63 -2.07 -25.35
N ASN A 143 -7.95 -1.87 -26.63
CA ASN A 143 -7.93 -2.95 -27.62
C ASN A 143 -6.52 -3.27 -28.14
N ILE A 144 -5.52 -3.17 -27.26
CA ILE A 144 -4.10 -3.34 -27.60
C ILE A 144 -3.44 -4.22 -26.54
N SER A 145 -2.62 -5.16 -27.00
CA SER A 145 -1.71 -5.95 -26.16
C SER A 145 -0.28 -5.57 -26.49
N LYS A 146 0.60 -5.61 -25.49
CA LYS A 146 2.04 -5.38 -25.67
C LYS A 146 2.82 -6.58 -25.16
N LYS A 147 4.07 -6.69 -25.62
CA LYS A 147 5.02 -7.71 -25.15
C LYS A 147 6.19 -6.99 -24.48
N ILE A 148 6.40 -7.27 -23.20
CA ILE A 148 7.45 -6.63 -22.37
C ILE A 148 8.30 -7.75 -21.78
N HIS A 149 9.63 -7.73 -22.03
CA HIS A 149 10.55 -8.79 -21.58
C HIS A 149 10.03 -10.20 -21.89
N ASN A 150 9.55 -10.40 -23.11
CA ASN A 150 8.95 -11.65 -23.59
C ASN A 150 7.60 -12.07 -22.95
N ILE A 151 7.00 -11.23 -22.09
CA ILE A 151 5.72 -11.47 -21.43
C ILE A 151 4.62 -10.67 -22.15
N ASN A 152 3.55 -11.36 -22.56
CA ASN A 152 2.37 -10.71 -23.13
C ASN A 152 1.52 -10.05 -22.03
N CYS A 153 1.18 -8.79 -22.22
CA CYS A 153 0.37 -8.02 -21.29
C CYS A 153 -0.74 -7.25 -22.01
N GLN A 154 -1.90 -7.18 -21.36
CA GLN A 154 -3.06 -6.43 -21.82
C GLN A 154 -2.92 -4.97 -21.38
N VAL A 155 -3.10 -4.02 -22.30
CA VAL A 155 -3.04 -2.60 -21.97
C VAL A 155 -4.38 -2.14 -21.38
N TYR A 156 -4.30 -1.37 -20.30
CA TYR A 156 -5.40 -0.67 -19.66
C TYR A 156 -5.08 0.83 -19.59
N GLN A 157 -6.10 1.65 -19.75
CA GLN A 157 -6.03 3.10 -19.66
C GLN A 157 -6.73 3.56 -18.38
N LEU A 158 -6.03 4.37 -17.60
CA LEU A 158 -6.53 4.97 -16.37
C LEU A 158 -7.00 6.40 -16.66
N PHE A 159 -8.21 6.72 -16.26
CA PHE A 159 -8.84 8.03 -16.43
C PHE A 159 -9.20 8.61 -15.07
N ARG A 160 -9.03 9.93 -14.92
CA ARG A 160 -9.65 10.72 -13.85
C ARG A 160 -10.69 11.60 -14.49
N LYS A 161 -11.96 11.42 -14.11
CA LYS A 161 -13.10 11.98 -14.83
C LYS A 161 -13.03 11.59 -16.32
N LYS A 162 -12.79 12.55 -17.23
CA LYS A 162 -12.68 12.31 -18.67
C LYS A 162 -11.22 12.30 -19.19
N ASN A 163 -10.25 12.67 -18.37
CA ASN A 163 -8.86 12.84 -18.79
C ASN A 163 -8.08 11.53 -18.60
N ARG A 164 -7.43 11.05 -19.67
CA ARG A 164 -6.51 9.91 -19.59
C ARG A 164 -5.24 10.35 -18.85
N ILE A 165 -4.90 9.66 -17.77
CA ILE A 165 -3.73 10.00 -16.93
C ILE A 165 -2.56 9.07 -17.23
N LYS A 166 -2.82 7.77 -17.41
CA LYS A 166 -1.77 6.76 -17.52
C LYS A 166 -2.23 5.54 -18.30
N GLU A 167 -1.27 4.87 -18.94
CA GLU A 167 -1.44 3.52 -19.47
C GLU A 167 -0.67 2.52 -18.60
N VAL A 168 -1.29 1.37 -18.34
CA VAL A 168 -0.71 0.28 -17.55
C VAL A 168 -0.81 -1.00 -18.36
N CYS A 169 0.30 -1.71 -18.53
CA CYS A 169 0.30 -3.03 -19.13
C CYS A 169 0.24 -4.09 -18.02
N ILE A 170 -0.79 -4.93 -18.04
CA ILE A 170 -1.01 -5.94 -17.01
C ILE A 170 -0.86 -7.32 -17.63
N ALA A 171 0.16 -8.06 -17.18
CA ALA A 171 0.36 -9.46 -17.54
C ALA A 171 -0.60 -10.37 -16.77
N GLN A 172 -0.98 -11.49 -17.36
CA GLN A 172 -1.75 -12.52 -16.66
C GLN A 172 -0.84 -13.29 -15.70
N ALA A 173 -1.37 -13.76 -14.56
CA ALA A 173 -0.60 -14.51 -13.56
C ALA A 173 0.16 -15.70 -14.16
N LYS A 174 -0.50 -16.47 -15.03
CA LYS A 174 0.11 -17.62 -15.73
C LYS A 174 1.33 -17.23 -16.58
N SER A 175 1.30 -16.06 -17.21
CA SER A 175 2.44 -15.57 -18.01
C SER A 175 3.66 -15.17 -17.17
N LEU A 176 3.47 -15.05 -15.85
CA LEU A 176 4.52 -14.79 -14.87
C LEU A 176 4.90 -16.05 -14.08
N ASN A 177 4.41 -17.23 -14.49
CA ASN A 177 4.54 -18.51 -13.77
C ASN A 177 4.02 -18.46 -12.32
N LEU A 178 3.09 -17.55 -12.03
CA LEU A 178 2.45 -17.46 -10.70
C LEU A 178 1.37 -18.54 -10.57
N THR A 179 1.37 -19.24 -9.44
CA THR A 179 0.21 -20.06 -9.08
C THR A 179 -0.99 -19.17 -8.75
N ASN A 180 -2.20 -19.75 -8.75
CA ASN A 180 -3.39 -19.03 -8.32
C ASN A 180 -3.27 -18.56 -6.85
N ASP A 181 -2.58 -19.32 -6.00
CA ASP A 181 -2.37 -18.96 -4.60
C ASP A 181 -1.42 -17.78 -4.43
N ASP A 182 -0.29 -17.79 -5.15
CA ASP A 182 0.68 -16.69 -5.16
C ASP A 182 0.04 -15.39 -5.61
N TYR A 183 -0.73 -15.46 -6.70
CA TYR A 183 -1.42 -14.32 -7.26
C TYR A 183 -2.49 -13.76 -6.29
N LYS A 184 -3.25 -14.63 -5.61
CA LYS A 184 -4.20 -14.21 -4.56
C LYS A 184 -3.47 -13.53 -3.40
N THR A 185 -2.30 -14.04 -3.00
CA THR A 185 -1.48 -13.45 -1.93
C THR A 185 -0.96 -12.06 -2.29
N LEU A 186 -0.43 -11.89 -3.51
CA LEU A 186 -0.03 -10.58 -4.03
C LEU A 186 -1.20 -9.59 -4.11
N ARG A 187 -2.33 -10.02 -4.68
CA ARG A 187 -3.53 -9.19 -4.80
C ARG A 187 -4.04 -8.75 -3.44
N SER A 188 -4.09 -9.67 -2.48
CA SER A 188 -4.50 -9.39 -1.11
C SER A 188 -3.55 -8.40 -0.42
N PHE A 189 -2.24 -8.54 -0.63
CA PHE A 189 -1.25 -7.58 -0.11
C PHE A 189 -1.45 -6.17 -0.67
N TYR A 190 -1.57 -6.02 -2.00
CA TYR A 190 -1.78 -4.70 -2.62
C TYR A 190 -3.12 -4.09 -2.21
N GLN A 191 -4.19 -4.90 -2.12
CA GLN A 191 -5.49 -4.43 -1.65
C GLN A 191 -5.43 -3.98 -0.19
N PHE A 192 -4.76 -4.74 0.68
CA PHE A 192 -4.53 -4.36 2.08
C PHE A 192 -3.78 -3.04 2.17
N ASN A 193 -2.67 -2.90 1.43
CA ASN A 193 -1.84 -1.70 1.45
C ASN A 193 -2.59 -0.48 0.93
N TYR A 194 -3.28 -0.62 -0.20
CA TYR A 194 -4.13 0.45 -0.75
C TYR A 194 -5.21 0.87 0.24
N ASN A 195 -5.99 -0.07 0.77
CA ASN A 195 -7.05 0.23 1.73
C ASN A 195 -6.50 0.91 2.99
N MET A 196 -5.35 0.45 3.50
CA MET A 196 -4.68 1.06 4.64
C MET A 196 -4.26 2.49 4.35
N GLN A 197 -3.57 2.75 3.24
CA GLN A 197 -3.13 4.08 2.85
C GLN A 197 -4.32 5.00 2.64
N THR A 198 -5.33 4.58 1.88
CA THR A 198 -6.55 5.37 1.61
C THR A 198 -7.27 5.72 2.90
N GLN A 199 -7.52 4.75 3.79
CA GLN A 199 -8.22 5.03 5.05
C GLN A 199 -7.43 5.99 5.95
N LEU A 200 -6.11 5.85 6.01
CA LEU A 200 -5.27 6.77 6.78
C LEU A 200 -5.24 8.17 6.16
N MET A 201 -5.10 8.29 4.84
CA MET A 201 -5.12 9.59 4.14
C MET A 201 -6.44 10.31 4.36
N LEU A 202 -7.57 9.61 4.15
CA LEU A 202 -8.91 10.13 4.42
C LEU A 202 -9.06 10.59 5.88
N ALA A 203 -8.63 9.77 6.84
CA ALA A 203 -8.71 10.11 8.26
C ALA A 203 -7.86 11.34 8.63
N MET A 204 -6.74 11.55 7.91
CA MET A 204 -5.89 12.73 8.04
C MET A 204 -6.41 13.96 7.28
N GLY A 205 -7.50 13.83 6.49
CA GLY A 205 -7.99 14.90 5.61
C GLY A 205 -7.06 15.19 4.42
N LYS A 206 -6.24 14.21 4.02
CA LYS A 206 -5.37 14.28 2.83
C LYS A 206 -6.04 13.56 1.67
N THR A 207 -5.93 14.11 0.47
CA THR A 207 -6.53 13.59 -0.77
C THR A 207 -5.56 13.71 -1.92
#